data_AF-A0A354I3Q7-F1
#
_entry.id   AF-A0A354I3Q7-F1
#
_cell.length_a   1.000
_cell.length_b   1.000
_cell.length_c   1.000
_cell.angle_alpha   90.00
_cell.angle_beta   90.00
_cell.angle_gamma   90.00
#
_symmetry.space_group_name_H-M   'P 1'
#
loop_
_entity.id
_entity.type
_entity.pdbx_description
1 polymer ?
#
loop_
_entity_poly.entity_id
_entity_poly.type
_entity_poly.pdbx_seq_one_letter_code
_entity_poly.pdbx_strand_id
1 'polypeptide(L)'
;MYLELGLKYWNYHKKRAFFILFSIFLSVSALVSSALLVKSNKIQQLEKNLYECGNFDFQLINVSERDEKKLRAEKRFEKFGAVYRCGYAKGSAGTDFEVGYLEDKTA
;
A
#
# COMPACT_ATOMS: atom_id res chain seq x y z
N MET A 1 29.26 -31.26 -33.83
CA MET A 1 29.55 -32.42 -32.95
C MET A 1 28.81 -32.39 -31.61
N TYR A 2 29.19 -31.56 -30.61
CA TYR A 2 28.52 -31.60 -29.28
C TYR A 2 27.07 -31.10 -29.29
N LEU A 3 26.77 -30.07 -30.08
CA LEU A 3 25.43 -29.49 -30.20
C LEU A 3 24.44 -30.44 -30.90
N GLU A 4 24.91 -31.19 -31.91
CA GLU A 4 24.12 -32.23 -32.58
C GLU A 4 23.82 -33.42 -31.66
N LEU A 5 24.79 -33.82 -30.83
CA LEU A 5 24.55 -34.83 -29.79
C LEU A 5 23.50 -34.34 -28.78
N GLY A 6 23.60 -33.08 -28.35
CA GLY A 6 22.62 -32.45 -27.45
C GLY A 6 21.22 -32.43 -28.05
N LEU A 7 21.07 -32.08 -29.33
CA LEU A 7 19.79 -32.10 -30.03
C LEU A 7 19.22 -33.52 -30.23
N LYS A 8 20.06 -34.51 -30.52
CA LYS A 8 19.63 -35.92 -30.59
C LYS A 8 19.15 -36.42 -29.23
N TYR A 9 19.90 -36.11 -28.18
CA TYR A 9 19.55 -36.48 -26.80
C TYR A 9 18.26 -35.79 -26.34
N TRP A 10 18.12 -34.49 -26.66
CA TRP A 10 16.89 -33.74 -26.43
C TRP A 10 15.70 -34.37 -27.15
N ASN A 11 15.87 -34.76 -28.41
CA ASN A 11 14.82 -35.38 -29.19
C ASN A 11 14.40 -36.77 -28.68
N TYR A 12 15.33 -37.51 -28.08
CA TYR A 12 15.08 -38.81 -27.48
C TYR A 12 14.39 -38.70 -26.10
N HIS A 13 14.75 -37.69 -25.30
CA HIS A 13 14.23 -37.49 -23.94
C HIS A 13 13.23 -36.32 -23.80
N LYS A 14 12.57 -35.88 -24.89
CA LYS A 14 11.67 -34.71 -24.91
C LYS A 14 10.71 -34.64 -23.72
N LYS A 15 10.07 -35.76 -23.37
CA LYS A 15 9.12 -35.82 -22.24
C LYS A 15 9.80 -35.50 -20.90
N ARG A 16 10.96 -36.10 -20.63
CA ARG A 16 11.70 -35.89 -19.38
C ARG A 16 12.26 -34.48 -19.29
N ALA A 17 12.79 -33.96 -20.39
CA ALA A 17 13.27 -32.59 -20.48
C ALA A 17 12.13 -31.58 -20.27
N PHE A 18 10.95 -31.84 -20.83
CA PHE A 18 9.75 -31.03 -20.62
C PHE A 18 9.32 -31.00 -19.16
N PHE A 19 9.30 -32.14 -18.46
CA PHE A 19 8.99 -32.19 -17.02
C PHE A 19 9.98 -31.38 -16.17
N ILE A 20 11.28 -31.42 -16.50
CA ILE A 20 12.31 -30.63 -15.80
C ILE A 20 12.11 -29.14 -16.06
N LEU A 21 11.87 -28.74 -17.30
CA LEU A 21 11.57 -27.33 -17.61
C LEU A 21 10.29 -26.87 -16.90
N PHE A 22 9.26 -27.70 -16.92
CA PHE A 22 7.98 -27.39 -16.26
C PHE A 22 8.16 -27.20 -14.76
N SER A 23 8.95 -28.05 -14.08
CA SER A 23 9.19 -27.89 -12.64
C SER A 23 9.98 -26.61 -12.31
N ILE A 24 10.92 -26.22 -13.17
CA ILE A 24 11.65 -24.95 -13.06
C ILE A 24 10.69 -23.76 -13.26
N PHE A 25 9.84 -23.80 -14.28
CA PHE A 25 8.86 -22.73 -14.48
C PHE A 25 7.89 -22.63 -13.32
N LEU A 26 7.45 -23.76 -12.78
CA LEU A 26 6.51 -23.80 -11.66
C LEU A 26 7.14 -23.25 -10.37
N SER A 27 8.41 -23.55 -10.10
CA SER A 27 9.13 -23.00 -8.95
C SER A 27 9.37 -21.50 -9.07
N VAL A 28 9.78 -21.02 -10.25
CA VAL A 28 9.94 -19.58 -10.51
C VAL A 28 8.60 -18.85 -10.39
N SER A 29 7.53 -19.42 -10.97
CA SER A 29 6.18 -18.84 -10.86
C SER A 29 5.71 -18.77 -9.42
N ALA A 30 5.96 -19.81 -8.61
CA ALA A 30 5.59 -19.80 -7.19
C ALA A 30 6.33 -18.69 -6.43
N LEU A 31 7.64 -18.53 -6.65
CA LEU A 31 8.44 -17.47 -6.02
C LEU A 31 7.93 -16.07 -6.40
N VAL A 32 7.67 -15.83 -7.69
CA VAL A 32 7.15 -14.54 -8.17
C VAL A 32 5.77 -14.25 -7.60
N SER A 33 4.86 -15.24 -7.60
CA SER A 33 3.52 -15.10 -7.03
C SER A 33 3.57 -14.77 -5.53
N SER A 34 4.42 -15.46 -4.76
CA SER A 34 4.59 -15.17 -3.34
C SER A 34 5.13 -13.76 -3.11
N ALA A 35 6.12 -13.31 -3.89
CA ALA A 35 6.65 -11.96 -3.79
C ALA A 35 5.61 -10.88 -4.12
N LEU A 36 4.80 -11.11 -5.17
CA LEU A 36 3.72 -10.20 -5.55
C LEU A 36 2.62 -10.16 -4.50
N LEU A 37 2.24 -11.30 -3.92
CA LEU A 37 1.25 -11.37 -2.85
C LEU A 37 1.71 -10.60 -1.61
N VAL A 38 2.96 -10.77 -1.20
CA VAL A 38 3.54 -10.02 -0.06
C VAL A 38 3.57 -8.53 -0.36
N LYS A 39 3.99 -8.13 -1.56
CA LYS A 39 4.01 -6.72 -1.97
C LYS A 39 2.60 -6.13 -1.97
N SER A 40 1.63 -6.84 -2.55
CA SER A 40 0.23 -6.42 -2.62
C SER A 40 -0.37 -6.22 -1.23
N ASN A 41 -0.13 -7.16 -0.31
CA ASN A 41 -0.63 -7.05 1.06
C ASN A 41 0.01 -5.85 1.78
N LYS A 42 1.32 -5.64 1.63
CA LYS A 42 1.99 -4.45 2.19
C LYS A 42 1.44 -3.14 1.65
N ILE A 43 1.17 -3.06 0.35
CA ILE A 43 0.57 -1.86 -0.26
C ILE A 43 -0.85 -1.65 0.29
N GLN A 44 -1.66 -2.69 0.36
CA GLN A 44 -3.02 -2.59 0.90
C GLN A 44 -3.02 -2.17 2.38
N GLN A 45 -2.08 -2.69 3.18
CA GLN A 45 -1.90 -2.26 4.56
C GLN A 45 -1.44 -0.80 4.64
N LEU A 46 -0.53 -0.37 3.77
CA LEU A 46 -0.08 1.01 3.70
C LEU A 46 -1.22 1.96 3.33
N GLU A 47 -2.02 1.62 2.30
CA GLU A 47 -3.19 2.39 1.88
C GLU A 47 -4.23 2.45 2.98
N LYS A 48 -4.50 1.33 3.66
CA LYS A 48 -5.42 1.29 4.80
C LYS A 48 -4.92 2.19 5.93
N ASN A 49 -3.64 2.11 6.28
CA ASN A 49 -3.05 2.94 7.33
C ASN A 49 -3.06 4.43 6.95
N LEU A 50 -2.81 4.76 5.68
CA LEU A 50 -2.91 6.14 5.17
C LEU A 50 -4.35 6.65 5.22
N TYR A 51 -5.34 5.80 4.96
CA TYR A 51 -6.75 6.17 5.02
C TYR A 51 -7.25 6.32 6.46
N GLU A 52 -6.88 5.40 7.36
CA GLU A 52 -7.31 5.41 8.76
C GLU A 52 -6.55 6.43 9.62
N CYS A 53 -5.24 6.54 9.42
CA CYS A 53 -4.35 7.37 10.23
C CYS A 53 -3.82 8.60 9.49
N GLY A 54 -4.25 8.87 8.27
CA GLY A 54 -3.74 9.99 7.47
C GLY A 54 -2.25 9.91 7.15
N ASN A 55 -1.74 10.90 6.42
CA ASN A 55 -0.31 11.08 6.17
C ASN A 55 0.24 12.19 7.07
N PHE A 56 0.20 12.00 8.38
CA PHE A 56 0.71 12.97 9.36
C PHE A 56 1.62 12.29 10.39
N ASP A 57 2.70 12.98 10.75
CA ASP A 57 3.62 12.51 11.80
C ASP A 57 3.04 12.74 13.21
N PHE A 58 2.21 13.78 13.36
CA PHE A 58 1.59 14.17 14.62
C PHE A 58 0.13 14.56 14.42
N GLN A 59 -0.73 14.09 15.32
CA GLN A 59 -2.12 14.51 15.42
C GLN A 59 -2.36 15.13 16.79
N LEU A 60 -2.92 16.34 16.79
CA LEU A 60 -3.32 17.03 18.00
C LEU A 60 -4.84 17.22 17.98
N ILE A 61 -5.50 16.80 19.05
CA ILE A 61 -6.97 16.84 19.18
C ILE A 61 -7.32 18.00 20.12
N ASN A 62 -8.40 18.74 19.83
CA ASN A 62 -8.90 19.86 20.64
C ASN A 62 -7.88 21.00 20.83
N VAL A 63 -7.15 21.35 19.77
CA VAL A 63 -6.20 22.47 19.79
C VAL A 63 -6.97 23.79 19.72
N SER A 64 -6.65 24.74 20.60
CA SER A 64 -7.21 26.10 20.55
C SER A 64 -6.61 26.89 19.39
N GLU A 65 -7.34 27.87 18.85
CA GLU A 65 -6.83 28.72 17.75
C GLU A 65 -5.53 29.45 18.14
N ARG A 66 -5.36 29.77 19.43
CA ARG A 66 -4.15 30.40 19.95
C ARG A 66 -2.95 29.46 19.87
N ASP A 67 -3.14 28.18 20.20
CA ASP A 67 -2.06 27.20 20.22
C ASP A 67 -1.71 26.74 18.80
N GLU A 68 -2.70 26.66 17.91
CA GLU A 68 -2.46 26.43 16.48
C GLU A 68 -1.57 27.53 15.88
N LYS A 69 -1.85 28.81 16.17
CA LYS A 69 -1.04 29.94 15.70
C LYS A 69 0.40 29.89 16.21
N LYS A 70 0.60 29.45 17.47
CA LYS A 70 1.95 29.25 18.02
C LYS A 70 2.69 28.12 17.31
N LEU A 71 2.02 26.99 17.10
CA LEU A 71 2.61 25.83 16.43
C LEU A 71 3.02 26.17 14.99
N ARG A 72 2.16 26.88 14.24
CA ARG A 72 2.45 27.36 12.88
C ARG A 72 3.62 28.35 12.82
N ALA A 73 3.89 29.05 13.91
CA ALA A 73 5.05 29.95 13.99
C ALA A 73 6.37 29.20 14.28
N GLU A 74 6.32 27.93 14.67
CA GLU A 74 7.53 27.13 14.87
C GLU A 74 8.11 26.65 13.53
N LYS A 75 9.40 26.91 13.30
CA LYS A 75 10.13 26.46 12.09
C LYS A 75 10.39 24.95 12.04
N ARG A 76 9.92 24.19 13.03
CA ARG A 76 10.16 22.74 13.15
C ARG A 76 9.21 21.91 12.28
N PHE A 77 8.09 22.48 11.87
CA PHE A 77 7.07 21.78 11.09
C PHE A 77 6.96 22.44 9.72
N GLU A 78 7.04 21.64 8.66
CA GLU A 78 7.00 22.14 7.28
C GLU A 78 5.57 22.31 6.77
N LYS A 79 4.65 21.45 7.21
CA LYS A 79 3.27 21.38 6.72
C LYS A 79 2.29 21.24 7.87
N PHE A 80 1.14 21.89 7.74
CA PHE A 80 0.06 21.87 8.71
C PHE A 80 -1.27 21.63 7.99
N GLY A 81 -2.10 20.74 8.54
CA GLY A 81 -3.48 20.54 8.13
C GLY A 81 -4.42 20.70 9.32
N ALA A 82 -5.63 21.18 9.06
CA ALA A 82 -6.68 21.25 10.07
C ALA A 82 -7.88 20.41 9.63
N VAL A 83 -8.33 19.51 10.49
CA VAL A 83 -9.58 18.77 10.32
C VAL A 83 -10.57 19.32 11.31
N TYR A 84 -11.59 20.01 10.82
CA TYR A 84 -12.69 20.45 11.68
C TYR A 84 -13.72 19.32 11.76
N ARG A 85 -13.87 18.72 12.94
CA ARG A 85 -14.93 17.75 13.23
C ARG A 85 -16.21 18.50 13.57
N CYS A 86 -17.23 18.42 12.70
CA CYS A 86 -18.47 19.19 12.83
C CYS A 86 -19.62 18.38 13.47
N GLY A 87 -19.39 17.13 13.86
CA GLY A 87 -20.36 16.30 14.57
C GLY A 87 -20.57 14.93 13.93
N TYR A 88 -21.73 14.34 14.21
CA TYR A 88 -22.13 13.02 13.71
C TYR A 88 -23.26 13.18 12.68
N ALA A 89 -23.17 12.48 11.55
CA ALA A 89 -24.27 12.33 10.61
C ALA A 89 -24.85 10.92 10.72
N LYS A 90 -26.18 10.84 10.79
CA LYS A 90 -26.90 9.56 10.90
C LYS A 90 -27.23 9.05 9.51
N GLY A 91 -26.65 7.91 9.13
CA GLY A 91 -26.98 7.23 7.89
C GLY A 91 -28.36 6.60 7.92
N SER A 92 -28.93 6.34 6.74
CA SER A 92 -30.25 5.70 6.58
C SER A 92 -30.36 4.30 7.21
N ALA A 93 -29.22 3.65 7.48
CA ALA A 93 -29.14 2.35 8.16
C ALA A 93 -29.02 2.46 9.70
N GLY A 94 -29.13 3.67 10.27
CA GLY A 94 -29.03 3.88 11.71
C GLY A 94 -27.60 3.94 12.27
N THR A 95 -26.58 3.86 11.41
CA THR A 95 -25.18 4.06 11.77
C THR A 95 -24.83 5.56 11.81
N ASP A 96 -24.24 6.01 12.91
CA ASP A 96 -23.68 7.36 13.02
C ASP A 96 -22.26 7.36 12.44
N PHE A 97 -21.98 8.31 11.55
CA PHE A 97 -20.66 8.51 10.93
C PHE A 97 -20.10 9.85 11.38
N GLU A 98 -18.80 9.89 11.74
CA GLU A 98 -18.12 11.14 12.03
C GLU A 98 -17.99 11.97 10.74
N VAL A 99 -18.48 13.21 10.76
CA VAL A 99 -18.36 14.14 9.62
C VAL A 99 -17.44 15.29 10.00
N GLY A 100 -16.39 15.46 9.21
CA GLY A 100 -15.51 16.61 9.26
C GLY A 100 -15.29 17.19 7.87
N TYR A 101 -14.87 18.44 7.80
CA TYR A 101 -14.37 19.03 6.56
C TYR A 101 -12.87 19.31 6.68
N LEU A 102 -12.17 19.07 5.57
CA LEU A 102 -10.80 19.52 5.37
C LEU A 102 -10.87 20.94 4.82
N GLU A 103 -10.33 21.90 5.57
CA GLU A 103 -10.15 23.26 5.04
C GLU A 103 -8.77 23.32 4.39
N ASP A 104 -8.73 23.20 3.06
CA ASP A 104 -7.48 23.35 2.32
C ASP A 104 -7.14 24.84 2.19
N LYS A 105 -6.37 25.37 3.13
CA LYS A 105 -5.88 26.76 3.09
C LYS A 105 -4.58 26.86 2.31
N THR A 106 -4.62 26.50 1.03
CA THR A 106 -3.66 27.01 0.04
C THR A 106 -4.36 27.97 -0.91
N ALA A 107 -4.42 29.24 -0.49
CA ALA A 107 -4.47 30.42 -1.34
C ALA A 107 -3.96 31.62 -0.53
#